data_AF-A0A0Q5ZMF5-F1
#
_entry.id   AF-A0A0Q5ZMF5-F1
#
_cell.length_a   1.000
_cell.length_b   1.000
_cell.length_c   1.000
_cell.angle_alpha   90.00
_cell.angle_beta   90.00
_cell.angle_gamma   90.00
#
_symmetry.space_group_name_H-M   'P 1'
#
loop_
_entity.id
_entity.type
_entity.pdbx_description
1 polymer ?
#
loop_
_entity_poly.entity_id
_entity_poly.type
_entity_poly.pdbx_seq_one_letter_code
_entity_poly.pdbx_strand_id
1 'polypeptide(L)'
;MTPRATLTALLCLAGAGTAPAARADFQDCLAGLQSQAAAQGISAQTFRAATAGIAHDPKVLELSQAQPEFKTPIWDYMAALVDEERVDDGKAAMRQHAQALANAEARYGVDRFTIAAVWGVESNFGKNLGKMPLVQSFATLICANHRRRDFFKGELMATLKIIERGDIDPSRLNGSWAGAFGQTQFMPTTFQRLAVDGDGDGRRDLVDSVPDAVASTANFLRVAKWNNGQPWGYEVRVPRGFNAGAAGRKNKKPIGHWASLGVTRIDGKPLAGEGPAGILLPAGVDGPAFLVTRNFDALYSYNAAESYGLAIAVLSDRLRGRGGIQAEWPTDDPPLSRAERRDLQVRLTKRGYDVGEPDGKVGSKTRDAIKEVERSLGMPATGRPGAKVLEALRRG
;
A
#
# COMPACT_ATOMS: atom_id res chain seq x y z
N MET A 1 -39.44 48.08 40.90
CA MET A 1 -38.38 47.04 40.99
C MET A 1 -37.87 46.77 39.59
N THR A 2 -36.75 47.37 39.22
CA THR A 2 -36.09 47.27 37.91
C THR A 2 -34.63 46.90 38.17
N PRO A 3 -34.10 45.78 37.62
CA PRO A 3 -32.69 45.48 37.77
C PRO A 3 -31.87 46.12 36.65
N ARG A 4 -30.76 46.73 37.07
CA ARG A 4 -29.68 47.29 36.25
C ARG A 4 -28.97 46.16 35.51
N ALA A 5 -28.72 46.33 34.21
CA ALA A 5 -27.81 45.50 33.42
C ALA A 5 -26.46 46.20 33.31
N THR A 6 -25.43 45.58 33.87
CA THR A 6 -24.02 45.98 33.83
C THR A 6 -23.40 45.53 32.51
N LEU A 7 -22.83 46.46 31.73
CA LEU A 7 -22.05 46.16 30.52
C LEU A 7 -20.62 45.76 30.94
N THR A 8 -20.23 44.51 30.72
CA THR A 8 -18.84 44.05 30.90
C THR A 8 -18.09 44.19 29.58
N ALA A 9 -17.04 45.00 29.57
CA ALA A 9 -16.15 45.20 28.43
C ALA A 9 -15.33 43.93 28.13
N LEU A 10 -15.41 43.43 26.89
CA LEU A 10 -14.56 42.34 26.39
C LEU A 10 -13.17 42.90 26.05
N LEU A 11 -12.15 42.39 26.73
CA LEU A 11 -10.74 42.63 26.44
C LEU A 11 -10.32 41.68 25.30
N CYS A 12 -10.08 42.21 24.10
CA CYS A 12 -9.48 41.46 23.00
C CYS A 12 -7.99 41.20 23.30
N LEU A 13 -7.64 39.99 23.77
CA LEU A 13 -6.28 39.48 23.65
C LEU A 13 -6.06 38.98 22.22
N ALA A 14 -5.28 39.74 21.45
CA ALA A 14 -4.74 39.30 20.18
C ALA A 14 -3.78 38.12 20.42
N GLY A 15 -4.18 36.93 19.99
CA GLY A 15 -3.30 35.75 19.96
C GLY A 15 -2.21 35.95 18.91
N ALA A 16 -0.96 36.09 19.36
CA ALA A 16 0.21 36.07 18.49
C ALA A 16 0.36 34.68 17.87
N GLY A 17 0.15 34.58 16.56
CA GLY A 17 0.37 33.36 15.79
C GLY A 17 1.86 33.05 15.64
N THR A 18 2.25 31.82 15.96
CA THR A 18 3.61 31.27 15.83
C THR A 18 4.00 30.90 14.37
N ALA A 19 3.38 31.52 13.36
CA ALA A 19 3.47 31.10 11.95
C ALA A 19 4.61 31.67 11.06
N PRO A 20 5.27 32.83 11.34
CA PRO A 20 6.21 33.39 10.36
C PRO A 20 7.59 32.72 10.34
N ALA A 21 8.10 32.24 11.49
CA ALA A 21 9.44 31.66 11.59
C ALA A 21 9.56 30.29 10.88
N ALA A 22 8.57 29.40 11.05
CA ALA A 22 8.56 28.08 10.39
C ALA A 22 8.41 28.19 8.86
N ARG A 23 7.74 29.23 8.36
CA ARG A 23 7.58 29.48 6.91
C ARG A 23 8.86 30.01 6.28
N ALA A 24 9.61 30.86 6.99
CA ALA A 24 10.92 31.35 6.54
C ALA A 24 11.95 30.20 6.45
N ASP A 25 12.02 29.36 7.48
CA ASP A 25 12.93 28.20 7.55
C ASP A 25 12.71 27.19 6.39
N PHE A 26 11.44 26.95 6.02
CA PHE A 26 11.12 26.07 4.89
C PHE A 26 11.61 26.62 3.53
N GLN A 27 11.44 27.91 3.27
CA GLN A 27 11.86 28.52 2.01
C GLN A 27 13.39 28.60 1.89
N ASP A 28 14.08 28.90 2.99
CA ASP A 28 15.54 28.90 3.04
C ASP A 28 16.10 27.49 2.81
N CYS A 29 15.51 26.48 3.46
CA CYS A 29 15.84 25.08 3.21
C CYS A 29 15.64 24.69 1.75
N LEU A 30 14.50 25.07 1.15
CA LEU A 30 14.17 24.78 -0.24
C LEU A 30 15.15 25.43 -1.22
N ALA A 31 15.54 26.68 -0.98
CA ALA A 31 16.57 27.37 -1.76
C ALA A 31 17.91 26.61 -1.70
N GLY A 32 18.26 26.06 -0.54
CA GLY A 32 19.43 25.21 -0.35
C GLY A 32 19.42 23.88 -1.14
N LEU A 33 18.27 23.46 -1.68
CA LEU A 33 18.16 22.26 -2.53
C LEU A 33 18.48 22.54 -4.00
N GLN A 34 18.44 23.80 -4.44
CA GLN A 34 18.65 24.16 -5.84
C GLN A 34 20.07 23.81 -6.33
N SER A 35 21.10 24.03 -5.51
CA SER A 35 22.48 23.70 -5.86
C SER A 35 22.68 22.19 -6.04
N GLN A 36 22.02 21.37 -5.22
CA GLN A 36 22.03 19.91 -5.33
C GLN A 36 21.30 19.46 -6.60
N ALA A 37 20.20 20.10 -6.97
CA ALA A 37 19.49 19.82 -8.21
C ALA A 37 20.36 20.15 -9.43
N ALA A 38 21.01 21.31 -9.44
CA ALA A 38 21.90 21.74 -10.51
C ALA A 38 23.08 20.77 -10.69
N ALA A 39 23.69 20.30 -9.59
CA ALA A 39 24.76 19.30 -9.62
C ALA A 39 24.33 17.95 -10.23
N GLN A 40 23.02 17.68 -10.30
CA GLN A 40 22.45 16.50 -10.93
C GLN A 40 21.90 16.75 -12.35
N GLY A 41 22.19 17.91 -12.93
CA GLY A 41 21.79 18.27 -14.30
C GLY A 41 20.34 18.75 -14.43
N ILE A 42 19.65 19.06 -13.33
CA ILE A 42 18.30 19.64 -13.37
C ILE A 42 18.42 21.14 -13.68
N SER A 43 17.66 21.62 -14.66
CA SER A 43 17.72 23.02 -15.04
C SER A 43 17.12 23.92 -13.95
N ALA A 44 17.63 25.15 -13.85
CA ALA A 44 17.08 26.12 -12.92
C ALA A 44 15.61 26.47 -13.24
N GLN A 45 15.20 26.35 -14.50
CA GLN A 45 13.81 26.53 -14.92
C GLN A 45 12.91 25.44 -14.35
N THR A 46 13.27 24.17 -14.55
CA THR A 46 12.55 23.01 -14.00
C THR A 46 12.45 23.10 -12.49
N PHE A 47 13.56 23.37 -11.80
CA PHE A 47 13.55 23.51 -10.35
C PHE A 47 12.57 24.59 -9.89
N ARG A 48 12.70 25.82 -10.41
CA ARG A 48 11.82 26.93 -10.04
C ARG A 48 10.35 26.63 -10.32
N ALA A 49 10.04 26.03 -11.47
CA ALA A 49 8.67 25.68 -11.83
C ALA A 49 8.09 24.62 -10.90
N ALA A 50 8.84 23.55 -10.61
CA ALA A 50 8.41 22.45 -9.76
C ALA A 50 8.26 22.85 -8.29
N THR A 51 9.03 23.83 -7.82
CA THR A 51 9.00 24.31 -6.43
C THR A 51 8.18 25.59 -6.24
N ALA A 52 7.58 26.14 -7.30
CA ALA A 52 6.77 27.35 -7.21
C ALA A 52 5.52 27.10 -6.34
N GLY A 53 5.34 27.92 -5.31
CA GLY A 53 4.13 27.92 -4.48
C GLY A 53 3.99 26.72 -3.52
N ILE A 54 4.97 25.82 -3.46
CA ILE A 54 4.92 24.70 -2.50
C ILE A 54 5.08 25.22 -1.07
N ALA A 55 4.41 24.57 -0.13
CA ALA A 55 4.46 24.90 1.29
C ALA A 55 4.68 23.66 2.14
N HIS A 56 5.18 23.87 3.36
CA HIS A 56 5.29 22.82 4.36
C HIS A 56 3.90 22.20 4.63
N ASP A 57 3.79 20.88 4.54
CA ASP A 57 2.54 20.13 4.77
C ASP A 57 2.61 19.26 6.03
N PRO A 58 2.04 19.69 7.18
CA PRO A 58 2.04 18.91 8.41
C PRO A 58 1.41 17.51 8.25
N LYS A 59 0.50 17.33 7.28
CA LYS A 59 -0.16 16.03 7.08
C LYS A 59 0.82 14.95 6.60
N VAL A 60 1.82 15.33 5.82
CA VAL A 60 2.87 14.41 5.35
C VAL A 60 3.66 13.86 6.54
N LEU A 61 3.96 14.70 7.54
CA LEU A 61 4.68 14.28 8.75
C LEU A 61 3.84 13.38 9.64
N GLU A 62 2.55 13.68 9.81
CA GLU A 62 1.61 12.84 10.55
C GLU A 62 1.54 11.42 9.94
N LEU A 63 1.38 11.33 8.62
CA LEU A 63 1.29 10.05 7.91
C LEU A 63 2.60 9.25 7.95
N SER A 64 3.75 9.91 8.09
CA SER A 64 5.06 9.25 8.16
C SER A 64 5.23 8.31 9.36
N GLN A 65 4.36 8.44 10.37
CA GLN A 65 4.37 7.63 11.59
C GLN A 65 3.53 6.34 11.47
N ALA A 66 2.79 6.17 10.37
CA ALA A 66 1.91 5.04 10.14
C ALA A 66 2.48 4.08 9.08
N GLN A 67 2.63 2.80 9.45
CA GLN A 67 2.94 1.70 8.52
C GLN A 67 1.92 0.57 8.74
N PRO A 68 0.81 0.55 7.97
CA PRO A 68 -0.27 -0.41 8.16
C PRO A 68 0.15 -1.87 8.04
N GLU A 69 1.10 -2.19 7.16
CA GLU A 69 1.58 -3.55 6.86
C GLU A 69 2.14 -4.28 8.08
N PHE A 70 2.69 -3.53 9.04
CA PHE A 70 3.32 -4.06 10.26
C PHE A 70 2.44 -3.93 11.50
N LYS A 71 1.37 -3.14 11.45
CA LYS A 71 0.50 -2.84 12.60
C LYS A 71 -0.88 -3.48 12.49
N THR A 72 -1.32 -3.79 11.27
CA THR A 72 -2.65 -4.35 11.01
C THR A 72 -2.61 -5.86 11.18
N PRO A 73 -3.56 -6.47 11.92
CA PRO A 73 -3.69 -7.92 11.96
C PRO A 73 -3.74 -8.50 10.55
N ILE A 74 -3.01 -9.58 10.28
CA ILE A 74 -2.83 -10.08 8.92
C ILE A 74 -4.17 -10.36 8.22
N TRP A 75 -5.16 -10.89 8.94
CA TRP A 75 -6.49 -11.17 8.37
C TRP A 75 -7.22 -9.91 7.91
N ASP A 76 -7.09 -8.79 8.62
CA ASP A 76 -7.64 -7.50 8.19
C ASP A 76 -6.90 -6.96 6.97
N TYR A 77 -5.57 -7.09 6.97
CA TYR A 77 -4.74 -6.66 5.86
C TYR A 77 -5.10 -7.44 4.57
N MET A 78 -5.22 -8.76 4.68
CA MET A 78 -5.63 -9.64 3.59
C MET A 78 -7.06 -9.33 3.13
N ALA A 79 -8.02 -9.14 4.05
CA ALA A 79 -9.41 -8.79 3.68
C ALA A 79 -9.55 -7.38 3.11
N ALA A 80 -8.60 -6.47 3.35
CA ALA A 80 -8.56 -5.16 2.73
C ALA A 80 -8.02 -5.20 1.30
N LEU A 81 -7.07 -6.11 1.01
CA LEU A 81 -6.34 -6.18 -0.26
C LEU A 81 -6.79 -7.32 -1.18
N VAL A 82 -7.43 -8.36 -0.65
CA VAL A 82 -7.87 -9.54 -1.41
C VAL A 82 -9.34 -9.82 -1.09
N ASP A 83 -10.23 -9.09 -1.76
CA ASP A 83 -11.68 -9.22 -1.64
C ASP A 83 -12.33 -9.52 -3.00
N GLU A 84 -13.57 -10.02 -2.99
CA GLU A 84 -14.30 -10.40 -4.23
C GLU A 84 -14.40 -9.22 -5.22
N GLU A 85 -14.69 -8.02 -4.73
CA GLU A 85 -14.84 -6.83 -5.58
C GLU A 85 -13.52 -6.50 -6.28
N ARG A 86 -12.37 -6.63 -5.59
CA ARG A 86 -11.06 -6.45 -6.23
C ARG A 86 -10.74 -7.56 -7.23
N VAL A 87 -11.17 -8.78 -6.98
CA VAL A 87 -11.01 -9.89 -7.94
C VAL A 87 -11.81 -9.61 -9.21
N ASP A 88 -13.05 -9.14 -9.08
CA ASP A 88 -13.89 -8.81 -10.22
C ASP A 88 -13.40 -7.58 -10.99
N ASP A 89 -12.99 -6.53 -10.27
CA ASP A 89 -12.29 -5.36 -10.82
C ASP A 89 -11.06 -5.80 -11.62
N GLY A 90 -10.24 -6.70 -11.07
CA GLY A 90 -9.03 -7.18 -11.71
C GLY A 90 -9.32 -8.01 -12.96
N LYS A 91 -10.31 -8.90 -12.91
CA LYS A 91 -10.75 -9.63 -14.11
C LYS A 91 -11.25 -8.67 -15.19
N ALA A 92 -11.97 -7.61 -14.81
CA ALA A 92 -12.42 -6.58 -15.74
C ALA A 92 -11.25 -5.80 -16.35
N ALA A 93 -10.32 -5.31 -15.52
CA ALA A 93 -9.12 -4.61 -15.96
C ALA A 93 -8.24 -5.48 -16.87
N MET A 94 -8.09 -6.77 -16.55
CA MET A 94 -7.34 -7.72 -17.39
C MET A 94 -8.01 -7.95 -18.75
N ARG A 95 -9.34 -7.97 -18.84
CA ARG A 95 -10.05 -8.03 -20.12
C ARG A 95 -9.87 -6.75 -20.92
N GLN A 96 -10.03 -5.59 -20.26
CA GLN A 96 -9.91 -4.28 -20.89
C GLN A 96 -8.50 -4.04 -21.44
N HIS A 97 -7.46 -4.46 -20.72
CA HIS A 97 -6.05 -4.23 -21.06
C HIS A 97 -5.32 -5.53 -21.47
N ALA A 98 -6.06 -6.47 -22.07
CA ALA A 98 -5.54 -7.79 -22.43
C ALA A 98 -4.30 -7.73 -23.32
N GLN A 99 -4.29 -6.80 -24.29
CA GLN A 99 -3.14 -6.64 -25.21
C GLN A 99 -1.89 -6.12 -24.49
N ALA A 100 -2.03 -5.11 -23.62
CA ALA A 100 -0.91 -4.56 -22.87
C ALA A 100 -0.28 -5.61 -21.94
N LEU A 101 -1.12 -6.38 -21.25
CA LEU A 101 -0.69 -7.48 -20.39
C LEU A 101 -0.01 -8.60 -21.19
N ALA A 102 -0.56 -8.97 -22.35
CA ALA A 102 0.05 -9.99 -23.22
C ALA A 102 1.43 -9.54 -23.74
N ASN A 103 1.57 -8.27 -24.14
CA ASN A 103 2.83 -7.69 -24.58
C ASN A 103 3.87 -7.71 -23.45
N ALA A 104 3.48 -7.29 -22.24
CA ALA A 104 4.35 -7.31 -21.07
C ALA A 104 4.77 -8.75 -20.71
N GLU A 105 3.85 -9.70 -20.71
CA GLU A 105 4.12 -11.12 -20.44
C GLU A 105 5.12 -11.70 -21.43
N ALA A 106 4.91 -11.48 -22.73
CA ALA A 106 5.81 -11.95 -23.78
C ALA A 106 7.21 -11.34 -23.69
N ARG A 107 7.30 -10.03 -23.38
CA ARG A 107 8.57 -9.30 -23.33
C ARG A 107 9.40 -9.61 -22.09
N TYR A 108 8.76 -9.81 -20.94
CA TYR A 108 9.44 -9.89 -19.65
C TYR A 108 9.44 -11.28 -19.01
N GLY A 109 8.65 -12.23 -19.54
CA GLY A 109 8.56 -13.58 -18.99
C GLY A 109 7.93 -13.62 -17.60
N VAL A 110 7.01 -12.69 -17.31
CA VAL A 110 6.24 -12.60 -16.06
C VAL A 110 4.77 -12.77 -16.41
N ASP A 111 4.10 -13.71 -15.76
CA ASP A 111 2.73 -14.04 -16.12
C ASP A 111 1.73 -12.90 -15.83
N ARG A 112 0.74 -12.74 -16.71
CA ARG A 112 -0.21 -11.62 -16.67
C ARG A 112 -1.02 -11.52 -15.37
N PHE A 113 -1.30 -12.64 -14.71
CA PHE A 113 -2.06 -12.65 -13.46
C PHE A 113 -1.24 -12.05 -12.32
N THR A 114 0.05 -12.35 -12.28
CA THR A 114 0.98 -11.75 -11.31
C THR A 114 1.18 -10.26 -11.55
N ILE A 115 1.33 -9.84 -12.81
CA ILE A 115 1.40 -8.40 -13.16
C ILE A 115 0.13 -7.68 -12.71
N ALA A 116 -1.04 -8.22 -13.05
CA ALA A 116 -2.32 -7.65 -12.65
C ALA A 116 -2.52 -7.64 -11.13
N ALA A 117 -2.05 -8.65 -10.41
CA ALA A 117 -2.15 -8.70 -8.95
C ALA A 117 -1.34 -7.59 -8.28
N VAL A 118 -0.12 -7.32 -8.74
CA VAL A 118 0.66 -6.17 -8.27
C VAL A 118 -0.10 -4.87 -8.54
N TRP A 119 -0.59 -4.67 -9.76
CA TRP A 119 -1.36 -3.49 -10.14
C TRP A 119 -2.63 -3.28 -9.28
N GLY A 120 -3.32 -4.37 -8.95
CA GLY A 120 -4.48 -4.38 -8.07
C GLY A 120 -4.16 -4.04 -6.61
N VAL A 121 -3.07 -4.57 -6.08
CA VAL A 121 -2.62 -4.28 -4.71
C VAL A 121 -2.13 -2.83 -4.58
N GLU A 122 -1.36 -2.34 -5.57
CA GLU A 122 -0.73 -1.03 -5.48
C GLU A 122 -1.71 0.13 -5.65
N SER A 123 -2.57 0.07 -6.65
CA SER A 123 -3.41 1.22 -7.01
C SER A 123 -4.87 0.86 -7.25
N ASN A 124 -5.28 -0.37 -6.96
CA ASN A 124 -6.59 -0.89 -7.32
C ASN A 124 -6.88 -0.67 -8.82
N PHE A 125 -5.92 -1.09 -9.65
CA PHE A 125 -5.97 -0.96 -11.11
C PHE A 125 -6.05 0.51 -11.58
N GLY A 126 -5.24 1.38 -10.96
CA GLY A 126 -5.18 2.81 -11.28
C GLY A 126 -6.26 3.69 -10.63
N LYS A 127 -7.23 3.11 -9.91
CA LYS A 127 -8.32 3.86 -9.27
C LYS A 127 -7.86 4.68 -8.05
N ASN A 128 -6.77 4.29 -7.40
CA ASN A 128 -6.23 4.95 -6.21
C ASN A 128 -4.74 5.27 -6.41
N LEU A 129 -4.42 6.47 -6.90
CA LEU A 129 -3.03 6.87 -7.21
C LEU A 129 -2.34 7.64 -6.09
N GLY A 130 -3.10 8.06 -5.06
CA GLY A 130 -2.67 9.07 -4.10
C GLY A 130 -3.00 10.48 -4.57
N LYS A 131 -2.87 11.45 -3.66
CA LYS A 131 -3.30 12.85 -3.89
C LYS A 131 -2.26 13.86 -3.44
N MET A 132 -1.14 13.41 -2.87
CA MET A 132 -0.13 14.30 -2.32
C MET A 132 0.88 14.66 -3.41
N PRO A 133 1.11 15.96 -3.69
CA PRO A 133 2.12 16.37 -4.66
C PRO A 133 3.51 15.91 -4.22
N LEU A 134 4.23 15.20 -5.09
CA LEU A 134 5.50 14.56 -4.73
C LEU A 134 6.56 15.58 -4.30
N VAL A 135 6.75 16.64 -5.09
CA VAL A 135 7.75 17.67 -4.83
C VAL A 135 7.52 18.33 -3.46
N GLN A 136 6.26 18.68 -3.15
CA GLN A 136 5.90 19.25 -1.85
C GLN A 136 6.11 18.26 -0.70
N SER A 137 5.73 16.99 -0.90
CA SER A 137 5.87 15.95 0.12
C SER A 137 7.33 15.71 0.49
N PHE A 138 8.20 15.56 -0.51
CA PHE A 138 9.63 15.40 -0.28
C PHE A 138 10.27 16.66 0.32
N ALA A 139 9.95 17.85 -0.19
CA ALA A 139 10.46 19.09 0.38
C ALA A 139 10.08 19.22 1.87
N THR A 140 8.83 18.91 2.21
CA THR A 140 8.36 18.89 3.61
C THR A 140 9.18 17.93 4.46
N LEU A 141 9.36 16.68 4.03
CA LEU A 141 10.13 15.67 4.77
C LEU A 141 11.61 16.06 4.93
N ILE A 142 12.21 16.66 3.90
CA ILE A 142 13.61 17.08 3.91
C ILE A 142 13.82 18.27 4.85
N CYS A 143 12.95 19.27 4.78
CA CYS A 143 13.08 20.51 5.53
C CYS A 143 12.61 20.39 6.98
N ALA A 144 11.70 19.47 7.28
CA ALA A 144 11.38 19.07 8.65
C ALA A 144 12.44 18.14 9.29
N ASN A 145 13.59 17.95 8.63
CA ASN A 145 14.69 17.12 9.09
C ASN A 145 14.29 15.68 9.47
N HIS A 146 13.41 15.05 8.67
CA HIS A 146 12.97 13.69 8.91
C HIS A 146 14.16 12.70 8.96
N ARG A 147 14.08 11.64 9.78
CA ARG A 147 15.16 10.63 9.96
C ARG A 147 15.69 9.98 8.68
N ARG A 148 14.93 10.05 7.58
CA ARG A 148 15.28 9.54 6.24
C ARG A 148 15.56 10.66 5.23
N ARG A 149 16.02 11.83 5.70
CA ARG A 149 16.22 13.05 4.90
C ARG A 149 17.00 12.79 3.61
N ASP A 150 18.13 12.09 3.66
CA ASP A 150 18.96 11.88 2.47
C ASP A 150 18.33 10.92 1.46
N PHE A 151 17.56 9.94 1.92
CA PHE A 151 16.71 9.12 1.04
C PHE A 151 15.71 10.01 0.28
N PHE A 152 14.99 10.89 0.98
CA PHE A 152 14.01 11.77 0.34
C PHE A 152 14.63 12.83 -0.55
N LYS A 153 15.85 13.31 -0.27
CA LYS A 153 16.61 14.14 -1.23
C LYS A 153 16.84 13.38 -2.53
N GLY A 154 17.27 12.11 -2.47
CA GLY A 154 17.42 11.26 -3.64
C GLY A 154 16.13 11.15 -4.45
N GLU A 155 15.00 10.92 -3.78
CA GLU A 155 13.68 10.82 -4.43
C GLU A 155 13.20 12.16 -5.02
N LEU A 156 13.47 13.29 -4.36
CA LEU A 156 13.19 14.62 -4.92
C LEU A 156 13.98 14.87 -6.19
N MET A 157 15.30 14.62 -6.18
CA MET A 157 16.13 14.79 -7.37
C MET A 157 15.69 13.85 -8.50
N ALA A 158 15.29 12.63 -8.16
CA ALA A 158 14.75 11.71 -9.13
C ALA A 158 13.42 12.21 -9.73
N THR A 159 12.54 12.79 -8.91
CA THR A 159 11.27 13.41 -9.35
C THR A 159 11.52 14.58 -10.29
N LEU A 160 12.44 15.49 -9.95
CA LEU A 160 12.77 16.64 -10.78
C LEU A 160 13.35 16.22 -12.14
N LYS A 161 14.11 15.14 -12.20
CA LYS A 161 14.59 14.55 -13.46
C LYS A 161 13.46 13.94 -14.31
N ILE A 162 12.40 13.40 -13.70
CA ILE A 162 11.20 12.94 -14.42
C ILE A 162 10.53 14.14 -15.09
N ILE A 163 10.41 15.26 -14.36
CA ILE A 163 9.86 16.52 -14.88
C ILE A 163 10.73 17.11 -15.98
N GLU A 164 12.06 17.19 -15.77
CA GLU A 164 13.02 17.71 -16.76
C GLU A 164 12.95 16.93 -18.08
N ARG A 165 12.82 15.60 -18.01
CA ARG A 165 12.69 14.74 -19.19
C ARG A 165 11.33 14.90 -19.88
N GLY A 166 10.29 15.30 -19.16
CA GLY A 166 8.93 15.41 -19.68
C GLY A 166 8.20 14.06 -19.82
N ASP A 167 8.58 13.05 -19.02
CA ASP A 167 7.91 11.74 -19.04
C ASP A 167 6.46 11.84 -18.53
N ILE A 168 6.20 12.73 -17.55
CA ILE A 168 4.91 12.90 -16.88
C ILE A 168 4.67 14.38 -16.63
N ASP A 169 3.43 14.84 -16.82
CA ASP A 169 3.02 16.20 -16.48
C ASP A 169 3.24 16.47 -14.96
N PRO A 170 3.94 17.55 -14.56
CA PRO A 170 4.23 17.84 -13.16
C PRO A 170 3.00 17.92 -12.26
N SER A 171 1.85 18.36 -12.78
CA SER A 171 0.58 18.44 -12.05
C SER A 171 -0.03 17.06 -11.76
N ARG A 172 0.39 16.03 -12.51
CA ARG A 172 -0.02 14.63 -12.36
C ARG A 172 0.89 13.84 -11.42
N LEU A 173 2.05 14.39 -11.03
CA LEU A 173 2.98 13.76 -10.08
C LEU A 173 2.48 13.85 -8.64
N ASN A 174 1.37 13.16 -8.40
CA ASN A 174 0.74 12.95 -7.11
C ASN A 174 0.90 11.50 -6.68
N GLY A 175 0.98 11.28 -5.37
CA GLY A 175 1.22 9.95 -4.82
C GLY A 175 0.84 9.82 -3.35
N SER A 176 1.41 8.80 -2.73
CA SER A 176 1.43 8.63 -1.28
C SER A 176 2.27 9.72 -0.60
N TRP A 177 2.12 9.85 0.72
CA TRP A 177 2.93 10.77 1.53
C TRP A 177 4.44 10.52 1.40
N ALA A 178 4.82 9.27 1.16
CA ALA A 178 6.22 8.85 1.01
C ALA A 178 6.72 9.01 -0.43
N GLY A 179 5.85 9.40 -1.36
CA GLY A 179 6.18 9.68 -2.75
C GLY A 179 6.17 8.49 -3.70
N ALA A 180 5.66 7.33 -3.27
CA ALA A 180 5.22 6.29 -4.21
C ALA A 180 4.06 6.83 -5.05
N PHE A 181 4.13 6.72 -6.39
CA PHE A 181 3.20 7.40 -7.30
C PHE A 181 2.74 6.56 -8.48
N GLY A 182 1.68 7.03 -9.15
CA GLY A 182 1.13 6.39 -10.33
C GLY A 182 0.54 5.01 -10.05
N GLN A 183 0.25 4.27 -11.11
CA GLN A 183 -0.42 2.98 -11.04
C GLN A 183 0.46 1.88 -10.44
N THR A 184 1.79 2.03 -10.55
CA THR A 184 2.79 1.08 -10.03
C THR A 184 3.21 1.37 -8.59
N GLN A 185 2.88 2.55 -8.06
CA GLN A 185 3.37 3.07 -6.78
C GLN A 185 4.90 2.96 -6.66
N PHE A 186 5.61 3.15 -7.77
CA PHE A 186 7.07 3.25 -7.72
C PHE A 186 7.49 4.50 -6.96
N MET A 187 8.61 4.37 -6.24
CA MET A 187 9.40 5.52 -5.84
C MET A 187 10.07 6.15 -7.10
N PRO A 188 10.27 7.47 -7.15
CA PRO A 188 10.94 8.14 -8.27
C PRO A 188 12.29 7.53 -8.69
N THR A 189 13.13 7.10 -7.75
CA THR A 189 14.38 6.40 -8.09
C THR A 189 14.15 5.03 -8.75
N THR A 190 13.08 4.33 -8.33
CA THR A 190 12.66 3.06 -8.93
C THR A 190 12.11 3.29 -10.34
N PHE A 191 11.32 4.35 -10.53
CA PHE A 191 10.88 4.80 -11.86
C PHE A 191 12.07 4.99 -12.79
N GLN A 192 13.09 5.75 -12.40
CA GLN A 192 14.23 6.02 -13.29
C GLN A 192 14.92 4.75 -13.76
N ARG A 193 15.06 3.78 -12.85
CA ARG A 193 15.75 2.51 -13.11
C ARG A 193 14.91 1.51 -13.89
N LEU A 194 13.59 1.49 -13.68
CA LEU A 194 12.75 0.36 -14.09
C LEU A 194 11.51 0.73 -14.90
N ALA A 195 11.11 2.00 -14.98
CA ALA A 195 9.99 2.41 -15.81
C ALA A 195 10.30 2.15 -17.29
N VAL A 196 9.29 1.71 -18.01
CA VAL A 196 9.33 1.27 -19.39
C VAL A 196 8.25 2.01 -20.17
N ASP A 197 8.63 2.47 -21.35
CA ASP A 197 7.70 2.89 -22.41
C ASP A 197 7.10 1.62 -23.04
N GLY A 198 5.86 1.34 -22.65
CA GLY A 198 5.13 0.11 -22.93
C GLY A 198 4.33 0.16 -24.22
N ASP A 199 3.90 1.36 -24.65
CA ASP A 199 3.16 1.59 -25.90
C ASP A 199 3.99 2.23 -27.02
N GLY A 200 5.20 2.72 -26.72
CA GLY A 200 6.17 3.22 -27.69
C GLY A 200 6.01 4.70 -28.05
N ASP A 201 5.31 5.49 -27.23
CA ASP A 201 5.05 6.92 -27.48
C ASP A 201 6.23 7.84 -27.11
N GLY A 202 7.31 7.28 -26.55
CA GLY A 202 8.51 7.98 -26.11
C GLY A 202 8.48 8.42 -24.64
N ARG A 203 7.37 8.21 -23.93
CA ARG A 203 7.19 8.55 -22.51
C ARG A 203 7.14 7.28 -21.66
N ARG A 204 7.24 7.48 -20.36
CA ARG A 204 7.12 6.41 -19.35
C ARG A 204 6.06 6.84 -18.36
N ASP A 205 4.84 6.99 -18.83
CA ASP A 205 3.74 7.54 -18.07
C ASP A 205 3.09 6.48 -17.19
N LEU A 206 3.64 6.27 -16.00
CA LEU A 206 3.05 5.35 -15.02
C LEU A 206 1.77 5.88 -14.37
N VAL A 207 1.31 7.08 -14.71
CA VAL A 207 0.07 7.66 -14.18
C VAL A 207 -1.07 7.33 -15.12
N ASP A 208 -0.99 7.74 -16.38
CA ASP A 208 -2.09 7.69 -17.32
C ASP A 208 -1.98 6.56 -18.37
N SER A 209 -0.78 5.99 -18.60
CA SER A 209 -0.59 4.84 -19.49
C SER A 209 -0.62 3.50 -18.74
N VAL A 210 -1.69 2.73 -18.96
CA VAL A 210 -1.74 1.33 -18.48
C VAL A 210 -0.67 0.46 -19.15
N PRO A 211 -0.41 0.53 -20.47
CA PRO A 211 0.73 -0.15 -21.09
C PRO A 211 2.06 0.07 -20.37
N ASP A 212 2.38 1.31 -20.01
CA ASP A 212 3.63 1.64 -19.30
C ASP A 212 3.64 1.08 -17.89
N ALA A 213 2.53 1.21 -17.17
CA ALA A 213 2.38 0.67 -15.82
C ALA A 213 2.61 -0.85 -15.80
N VAL A 214 1.91 -1.61 -16.65
CA VAL A 214 2.02 -3.08 -16.65
C VAL A 214 3.37 -3.56 -17.18
N ALA A 215 3.95 -2.89 -18.18
CA ALA A 215 5.29 -3.20 -18.68
C ALA A 215 6.38 -2.92 -17.63
N SER A 216 6.24 -1.81 -16.88
CA SER A 216 7.16 -1.43 -15.80
C SER A 216 7.09 -2.38 -14.62
N THR A 217 5.88 -2.79 -14.20
CA THR A 217 5.68 -3.83 -13.19
C THR A 217 6.30 -5.16 -13.63
N ALA A 218 6.09 -5.56 -14.89
CA ALA A 218 6.70 -6.79 -15.42
C ALA A 218 8.24 -6.69 -15.46
N ASN A 219 8.79 -5.55 -15.84
CA ASN A 219 10.23 -5.31 -15.82
C ASN A 219 10.81 -5.39 -14.39
N PHE A 220 10.11 -4.84 -13.40
CA PHE A 220 10.50 -4.96 -12.01
C PHE A 220 10.60 -6.43 -11.58
N LEU A 221 9.54 -7.20 -11.82
CA LEU A 221 9.49 -8.61 -11.42
C LEU A 221 10.54 -9.46 -12.15
N ARG A 222 10.83 -9.16 -13.42
CA ARG A 222 11.95 -9.77 -14.16
C ARG A 222 13.29 -9.48 -13.48
N VAL A 223 13.57 -8.22 -13.12
CA VAL A 223 14.80 -7.84 -12.41
C VAL A 223 14.88 -8.51 -11.04
N ALA A 224 13.73 -8.66 -10.36
CA ALA A 224 13.59 -9.39 -9.10
C ALA A 224 13.73 -10.92 -9.24
N LYS A 225 13.95 -11.42 -10.47
CA LYS A 225 14.16 -12.82 -10.85
C LYS A 225 12.91 -13.69 -10.70
N TRP A 226 11.75 -13.14 -11.03
CA TRP A 226 10.54 -13.94 -11.23
C TRP A 226 10.76 -15.02 -12.30
N ASN A 227 10.17 -16.19 -12.09
CA ASN A 227 10.23 -17.33 -13.00
C ASN A 227 8.85 -17.98 -13.18
N ASN A 228 8.25 -17.88 -14.36
CA ASN A 228 6.96 -18.51 -14.66
C ASN A 228 6.93 -20.05 -14.49
N GLY A 229 8.08 -20.71 -14.55
CA GLY A 229 8.21 -22.16 -14.32
C GLY A 229 8.11 -22.57 -12.85
N GLN A 230 8.04 -21.62 -11.92
CA GLN A 230 7.94 -21.89 -10.48
C GLN A 230 6.69 -21.20 -9.89
N PRO A 231 5.91 -21.85 -9.01
CA PRO A 231 4.85 -21.13 -8.28
C PRO A 231 5.47 -20.12 -7.32
N TRP A 232 4.76 -19.04 -6.97
CA TRP A 232 5.15 -18.20 -5.82
C TRP A 232 5.21 -19.01 -4.52
N GLY A 233 4.34 -20.01 -4.41
CA GLY A 233 4.09 -20.80 -3.23
C GLY A 233 2.69 -21.39 -3.29
N TYR A 234 2.22 -21.94 -2.17
CA TYR A 234 0.85 -22.39 -1.97
C TYR A 234 0.59 -22.65 -0.48
N GLU A 235 -0.68 -22.69 -0.12
CA GLU A 235 -1.11 -23.02 1.24
C GLU A 235 -0.84 -24.49 1.59
N VAL A 236 -0.38 -24.71 2.82
CA VAL A 236 0.00 -26.01 3.37
C VAL A 236 -0.60 -26.21 4.75
N ARG A 237 -0.68 -27.47 5.19
CA ARG A 237 -0.95 -27.83 6.57
C ARG A 237 0.35 -28.21 7.25
N VAL A 238 0.64 -27.58 8.38
CA VAL A 238 1.72 -28.00 9.29
C VAL A 238 1.16 -28.95 10.36
N PRO A 239 1.91 -29.97 10.81
CA PRO A 239 1.43 -30.89 11.83
C PRO A 239 1.38 -30.22 13.21
N ARG A 240 0.60 -30.79 14.14
CA ARG A 240 0.63 -30.37 15.54
C ARG A 240 2.04 -30.53 16.10
N GLY A 241 2.49 -29.54 16.87
CA GLY A 241 3.84 -29.52 17.43
C GLY A 241 4.93 -29.12 16.43
N PHE A 242 4.58 -28.62 15.24
CA PHE A 242 5.54 -28.05 14.29
C PHE A 242 6.39 -26.96 14.97
N ASN A 243 7.71 -27.06 14.84
CA ASN A 243 8.63 -26.08 15.41
C ASN A 243 8.55 -24.76 14.62
N ALA A 244 7.84 -23.77 15.17
CA ALA A 244 7.72 -22.45 14.56
C ALA A 244 9.07 -21.76 14.30
N GLY A 245 10.11 -22.05 15.11
CA GLY A 245 11.46 -21.53 14.91
C GLY A 245 12.15 -22.05 13.64
N ALA A 246 11.65 -23.14 13.04
CA ALA A 246 12.10 -23.61 11.75
C ALA A 246 11.44 -22.83 10.58
N ALA A 247 10.33 -22.13 10.80
CA ALA A 247 9.67 -21.34 9.77
C ALA A 247 10.47 -20.09 9.40
N GLY A 248 10.13 -19.51 8.24
CA GLY A 248 10.63 -18.23 7.78
C GLY A 248 10.89 -18.22 6.27
N ARG A 249 10.57 -17.09 5.62
CA ARG A 249 10.82 -16.87 4.18
C ARG A 249 12.26 -17.20 3.76
N LYS A 250 13.23 -16.84 4.61
CA LYS A 250 14.66 -16.99 4.34
C LYS A 250 15.21 -18.35 4.73
N ASN A 251 14.56 -19.09 5.63
CA ASN A 251 15.01 -20.42 6.03
C ASN A 251 14.54 -21.47 5.02
N LYS A 252 15.09 -21.41 3.80
CA LYS A 252 14.66 -22.29 2.72
C LYS A 252 15.34 -23.65 2.80
N LYS A 253 14.54 -24.71 2.63
CA LYS A 253 14.97 -26.11 2.60
C LYS A 253 14.37 -26.80 1.38
N PRO A 254 14.95 -27.92 0.90
CA PRO A 254 14.32 -28.73 -0.14
C PRO A 254 12.89 -29.10 0.26
N ILE A 255 11.95 -29.15 -0.70
CA ILE A 255 10.55 -29.50 -0.40
C ILE A 255 10.42 -30.84 0.34
N GLY A 256 11.26 -31.82 0.01
CA GLY A 256 11.32 -33.11 0.71
C GLY A 256 11.68 -33.01 2.20
N HIS A 257 12.44 -31.98 2.62
CA HIS A 257 12.71 -31.71 4.03
C HIS A 257 11.42 -31.34 4.76
N TRP A 258 10.61 -30.43 4.22
CA TRP A 258 9.33 -30.06 4.82
C TRP A 258 8.35 -31.23 4.86
N ALA A 259 8.32 -32.04 3.80
CA ALA A 259 7.54 -33.27 3.77
C ALA A 259 7.97 -34.24 4.87
N SER A 260 9.28 -34.39 5.12
CA SER A 260 9.80 -35.22 6.23
C SER A 260 9.42 -34.71 7.61
N LEU A 261 9.12 -33.42 7.75
CA LEU A 261 8.59 -32.80 8.96
C LEU A 261 7.06 -32.87 9.04
N GLY A 262 6.40 -33.63 8.17
CA GLY A 262 4.94 -33.84 8.18
C GLY A 262 4.12 -32.73 7.53
N VAL A 263 4.75 -31.76 6.85
CA VAL A 263 4.04 -30.72 6.11
C VAL A 263 3.37 -31.33 4.89
N THR A 264 2.09 -31.01 4.67
CA THR A 264 1.28 -31.49 3.55
C THR A 264 0.62 -30.34 2.82
N ARG A 265 0.10 -30.57 1.60
CA ARG A 265 -0.76 -29.58 0.94
C ARG A 265 -2.04 -29.38 1.76
N ILE A 266 -2.70 -28.23 1.58
CA ILE A 266 -3.94 -27.94 2.31
C ILE A 266 -5.06 -28.96 2.06
N ASP A 267 -5.06 -29.60 0.89
CA ASP A 267 -5.97 -30.69 0.50
C ASP A 267 -5.53 -32.08 1.03
N GLY A 268 -4.49 -32.15 1.86
CA GLY A 268 -3.96 -33.37 2.46
C GLY A 268 -3.02 -34.17 1.54
N LYS A 269 -2.82 -33.76 0.29
CA LYS A 269 -1.90 -34.46 -0.62
C LYS A 269 -0.43 -34.22 -0.22
N PRO A 270 0.49 -35.12 -0.62
CA PRO A 270 1.92 -34.91 -0.46
C PRO A 270 2.38 -33.60 -1.12
N LEU A 271 3.44 -32.99 -0.56
CA LEU A 271 4.12 -31.90 -1.25
C LEU A 271 4.79 -32.43 -2.53
N ALA A 272 4.74 -31.63 -3.59
CA ALA A 272 5.34 -31.96 -4.88
C ALA A 272 6.19 -30.77 -5.37
N GLY A 273 7.19 -31.08 -6.20
CA GLY A 273 8.08 -30.11 -6.81
C GLY A 273 9.53 -30.20 -6.32
N GLU A 274 10.39 -29.43 -6.96
CA GLU A 274 11.82 -29.40 -6.71
C GLU A 274 12.29 -28.03 -6.20
N GLY A 275 13.49 -28.00 -5.63
CA GLY A 275 14.15 -26.77 -5.20
C GLY A 275 13.82 -26.31 -3.78
N PRO A 276 14.43 -25.19 -3.35
CA PRO A 276 14.32 -24.69 -2.00
C PRO A 276 13.04 -23.86 -1.79
N ALA A 277 12.35 -24.12 -0.69
CA ALA A 277 11.18 -23.36 -0.23
C ALA A 277 11.26 -23.07 1.27
N GLY A 278 10.62 -22.00 1.72
CA GLY A 278 10.43 -21.68 3.15
C GLY A 278 8.98 -21.94 3.57
N ILE A 279 8.72 -21.95 4.88
CA ILE A 279 7.37 -21.97 5.45
C ILE A 279 7.07 -20.61 6.06
N LEU A 280 5.96 -19.97 5.67
CA LEU A 280 5.42 -18.78 6.32
C LEU A 280 4.29 -19.17 7.26
N LEU A 281 4.31 -18.57 8.45
CA LEU A 281 3.28 -18.70 9.48
C LEU A 281 2.79 -17.29 9.85
N PRO A 282 2.06 -16.60 8.96
CA PRO A 282 1.69 -15.20 9.14
C PRO A 282 0.87 -14.92 10.42
N ALA A 283 0.18 -15.91 10.97
CA ALA A 283 -0.57 -15.83 12.22
C ALA A 283 -0.18 -16.91 13.23
N GLY A 284 1.06 -17.41 13.17
CA GLY A 284 1.52 -18.52 14.00
C GLY A 284 1.07 -19.90 13.49
N VAL A 285 1.34 -20.94 14.27
CA VAL A 285 1.08 -22.35 13.90
C VAL A 285 -0.40 -22.72 13.87
N ASP A 286 -1.25 -21.95 14.55
CA ASP A 286 -2.69 -22.17 14.61
C ASP A 286 -3.45 -21.48 13.47
N GLY A 287 -2.74 -20.71 12.64
CA GLY A 287 -3.31 -20.03 11.48
C GLY A 287 -2.90 -20.66 10.14
N PRO A 288 -3.24 -19.99 9.03
CA PRO A 288 -2.83 -20.41 7.69
C PRO A 288 -1.31 -20.48 7.57
N ALA A 289 -0.82 -21.54 6.91
CA ALA A 289 0.60 -21.74 6.64
C ALA A 289 0.85 -21.81 5.13
N PHE A 290 1.99 -21.28 4.67
CA PHE A 290 2.31 -21.23 3.24
C PHE A 290 3.72 -21.74 2.98
N LEU A 291 3.85 -22.65 2.01
CA LEU A 291 5.14 -22.95 1.42
C LEU A 291 5.45 -21.88 0.38
N VAL A 292 6.60 -21.21 0.48
CA VAL A 292 6.98 -20.09 -0.39
C VAL A 292 8.32 -20.30 -1.08
N THR A 293 8.39 -19.96 -2.37
CA THR A 293 9.55 -20.20 -3.23
C THR A 293 10.35 -18.91 -3.47
N ARG A 294 11.27 -18.91 -4.45
CA ARG A 294 12.00 -17.70 -4.89
C ARG A 294 11.08 -16.64 -5.49
N ASN A 295 9.95 -17.04 -6.09
CA ASN A 295 8.99 -16.11 -6.66
C ASN A 295 8.29 -15.28 -5.58
N PHE A 296 8.04 -15.84 -4.39
CA PHE A 296 7.57 -15.02 -3.26
C PHE A 296 8.59 -13.94 -2.87
N ASP A 297 9.90 -14.21 -2.95
CA ASP A 297 10.92 -13.19 -2.71
C ASP A 297 10.88 -12.07 -3.75
N ALA A 298 10.50 -12.38 -5.00
CA ALA A 298 10.33 -11.36 -6.03
C ALA A 298 9.13 -10.44 -5.69
N LEU A 299 8.02 -10.99 -5.20
CA LEU A 299 6.88 -10.20 -4.72
C LEU A 299 7.25 -9.35 -3.49
N TYR A 300 7.90 -9.97 -2.51
CA TYR A 300 8.42 -9.30 -1.31
C TYR A 300 9.41 -8.17 -1.63
N SER A 301 10.14 -8.26 -2.75
CA SER A 301 11.09 -7.20 -3.12
C SER A 301 10.41 -5.91 -3.58
N TYR A 302 9.13 -5.97 -3.94
CA TYR A 302 8.34 -4.79 -4.33
C TYR A 302 8.02 -3.91 -3.10
N ASN A 303 7.61 -4.55 -2.00
CA ASN A 303 7.54 -3.94 -0.67
C ASN A 303 7.90 -4.97 0.40
N ALA A 304 8.84 -4.61 1.28
CA ALA A 304 9.53 -5.48 2.22
C ALA A 304 8.68 -5.94 3.42
N ALA A 305 7.43 -6.31 3.19
CA ALA A 305 6.50 -6.90 4.15
C ALA A 305 5.96 -8.25 3.63
N GLU A 306 5.96 -9.27 4.49
CA GLU A 306 5.45 -10.61 4.11
C GLU A 306 3.93 -10.60 3.89
N SER A 307 3.19 -9.80 4.67
CA SER A 307 1.76 -9.55 4.49
C SER A 307 1.46 -9.01 3.09
N TYR A 308 2.23 -8.01 2.65
CA TYR A 308 2.15 -7.43 1.32
C TYR A 308 2.45 -8.46 0.22
N GLY A 309 3.55 -9.20 0.34
CA GLY A 309 3.91 -10.24 -0.64
C GLY A 309 2.84 -11.34 -0.74
N LEU A 310 2.24 -11.70 0.40
CA LEU A 310 1.13 -12.65 0.46
C LEU A 310 -0.14 -12.10 -0.20
N ALA A 311 -0.46 -10.81 -0.03
CA ALA A 311 -1.61 -10.19 -0.68
C ALA A 311 -1.52 -10.28 -2.21
N ILE A 312 -0.36 -9.97 -2.80
CA ILE A 312 -0.15 -10.12 -4.26
C ILE A 312 -0.25 -11.58 -4.67
N ALA A 313 0.41 -12.48 -3.94
CA ALA A 313 0.42 -13.90 -4.23
C ALA A 313 -0.99 -14.49 -4.29
N VAL A 314 -1.79 -14.25 -3.24
CA VAL A 314 -3.16 -14.74 -3.16
C VAL A 314 -4.03 -14.06 -4.22
N LEU A 315 -3.91 -12.74 -4.43
CA LEU A 315 -4.67 -12.06 -5.49
C LEU A 315 -4.34 -12.63 -6.88
N SER A 316 -3.08 -12.95 -7.18
CA SER A 316 -2.66 -13.58 -8.45
C SER A 316 -3.35 -14.93 -8.66
N ASP A 317 -3.40 -15.77 -7.61
CA ASP A 317 -4.13 -17.03 -7.67
C ASP A 317 -5.63 -16.83 -7.88
N ARG A 318 -6.25 -15.86 -7.18
CA ARG A 318 -7.67 -15.54 -7.31
C ARG A 318 -8.03 -15.04 -8.72
N LEU A 319 -7.18 -14.21 -9.32
CA LEU A 319 -7.35 -13.73 -10.70
C LEU A 319 -7.21 -14.88 -11.72
N ARG A 320 -6.42 -15.92 -11.39
CA ARG A 320 -6.30 -17.15 -12.17
C ARG A 320 -7.49 -18.11 -12.00
N GLY A 321 -8.48 -17.75 -11.17
CA GLY A 321 -9.64 -18.59 -10.87
C GLY A 321 -9.37 -19.66 -9.81
N ARG A 322 -8.27 -19.58 -9.07
CA ARG A 322 -8.01 -20.46 -7.92
C ARG A 322 -8.71 -19.93 -6.67
N GLY A 323 -8.83 -20.79 -5.66
CA GLY A 323 -9.38 -20.43 -4.35
C GLY A 323 -8.51 -19.42 -3.60
N GLY A 324 -9.09 -18.79 -2.57
CA GLY A 324 -8.34 -17.99 -1.60
C GLY A 324 -7.69 -18.86 -0.52
N ILE A 325 -7.29 -18.21 0.57
CA ILE A 325 -6.84 -18.87 1.79
C ILE A 325 -7.99 -19.73 2.33
N GLN A 326 -7.70 -21.01 2.58
CA GLN A 326 -8.68 -22.02 2.99
C GLN A 326 -8.72 -22.18 4.51
N ALA A 327 -7.57 -22.13 5.18
CA ALA A 327 -7.52 -22.22 6.63
C ALA A 327 -8.12 -20.97 7.28
N GLU A 328 -8.79 -21.18 8.42
CA GLU A 328 -9.34 -20.09 9.21
C GLU A 328 -8.21 -19.29 9.89
N TRP A 329 -8.46 -18.00 10.05
CA TRP A 329 -7.57 -17.15 10.85
C TRP A 329 -7.80 -17.41 12.35
N PRO A 330 -6.75 -17.42 13.19
CA PRO A 330 -6.88 -17.69 14.61
C PRO A 330 -7.38 -16.44 15.36
N THR A 331 -8.62 -16.05 15.09
CA THR A 331 -9.27 -14.89 15.69
C THR A 331 -10.74 -15.17 15.95
N ASP A 332 -11.25 -14.68 17.06
CA ASP A 332 -12.67 -14.72 17.40
C ASP A 332 -13.46 -13.50 16.90
N ASP A 333 -12.78 -12.57 16.21
CA ASP A 333 -13.34 -11.36 15.63
C ASP A 333 -12.90 -11.22 14.16
N PRO A 334 -13.46 -12.04 13.25
CA PRO A 334 -13.00 -12.12 11.86
C PRO A 334 -13.06 -10.77 11.13
N PRO A 335 -12.22 -10.58 10.09
CA PRO A 335 -12.21 -9.34 9.32
C PRO A 335 -13.50 -9.17 8.53
N LEU A 336 -13.90 -7.92 8.30
CA LEU A 336 -15.03 -7.59 7.43
C LEU A 336 -14.62 -7.53 5.96
N SER A 337 -15.44 -8.13 5.10
CA SER A 337 -15.41 -7.90 3.65
C SER A 337 -15.68 -6.43 3.32
N ARG A 338 -15.33 -5.98 2.10
CA ARG A 338 -15.60 -4.60 1.68
C ARG A 338 -17.10 -4.24 1.76
N ALA A 339 -17.97 -5.16 1.36
CA ALA A 339 -19.42 -4.98 1.45
C ALA A 339 -19.89 -4.83 2.91
N GLU A 340 -19.35 -5.63 3.82
CA GLU A 340 -19.65 -5.53 5.25
C GLU A 340 -19.09 -4.25 5.88
N ARG A 341 -17.93 -3.76 5.42
CA ARG A 341 -17.41 -2.45 5.84
C ARG A 341 -18.33 -1.30 5.40
N ARG A 342 -18.97 -1.40 4.22
CA ARG A 342 -20.02 -0.45 3.80
C ARG A 342 -21.25 -0.56 4.68
N ASP A 343 -21.73 -1.78 4.98
CA ASP A 343 -22.86 -1.99 5.91
C ASP A 343 -22.57 -1.39 7.29
N LEU A 344 -21.35 -1.61 7.81
CA LEU A 344 -20.88 -0.99 9.05
C LEU A 344 -20.93 0.54 8.97
N GLN A 345 -20.40 1.16 7.91
CA GLN A 345 -20.43 2.61 7.73
C GLN A 345 -21.87 3.15 7.65
N VAL A 346 -22.76 2.51 6.88
CA VAL A 346 -24.18 2.89 6.82
C VAL A 346 -24.83 2.87 8.19
N ARG A 347 -24.52 1.85 9.01
CA ARG A 347 -25.06 1.73 10.38
C ARG A 347 -24.51 2.78 11.33
N LEU A 348 -23.23 3.09 11.23
CA LEU A 348 -22.62 4.18 11.99
C LEU A 348 -23.28 5.53 11.64
N THR A 349 -23.48 5.81 10.35
CA THR A 349 -24.19 7.02 9.91
C THR A 349 -25.61 7.07 10.46
N LYS A 350 -26.36 5.94 10.44
CA LYS A 350 -27.71 5.86 11.03
C LYS A 350 -27.74 6.14 12.52
N ARG A 351 -26.63 5.89 13.24
CA ARG A 351 -26.47 6.22 14.68
C ARG A 351 -25.91 7.62 14.93
N GLY A 352 -25.79 8.45 13.89
CA GLY A 352 -25.38 9.86 14.02
C GLY A 352 -23.88 10.12 13.94
N TYR A 353 -23.06 9.11 13.62
CA TYR A 353 -21.61 9.31 13.43
C TYR A 353 -21.31 9.82 12.02
N ASP A 354 -20.48 10.87 11.90
CA ASP A 354 -19.91 11.28 10.61
C ASP A 354 -18.74 10.36 10.23
N VAL A 355 -19.02 9.40 9.36
CA VAL A 355 -18.03 8.48 8.79
C VAL A 355 -17.74 8.74 7.32
N GLY A 356 -18.30 9.82 6.74
CA GLY A 356 -18.27 10.10 5.31
C GLY A 356 -19.14 9.15 4.47
N GLU A 357 -18.83 9.09 3.17
CA GLU A 357 -19.49 8.17 2.22
C GLU A 357 -19.21 6.70 2.59
N PRO A 358 -20.23 5.83 2.63
CA PRO A 358 -20.07 4.38 2.84
C PRO A 358 -19.37 3.67 1.66
N ASP A 359 -18.08 3.90 1.50
CA ASP A 359 -17.26 3.40 0.39
C ASP A 359 -16.51 2.08 0.72
N GLY A 360 -16.56 1.64 1.97
CA GLY A 360 -15.88 0.45 2.49
C GLY A 360 -14.40 0.69 2.84
N LYS A 361 -13.91 1.93 2.73
CA LYS A 361 -12.57 2.36 3.15
C LYS A 361 -12.60 2.84 4.60
N VAL A 362 -11.81 2.19 5.45
CA VAL A 362 -11.82 2.48 6.90
C VAL A 362 -10.77 3.55 7.23
N GLY A 363 -11.18 4.80 7.02
CA GLY A 363 -10.41 6.01 7.37
C GLY A 363 -10.50 6.38 8.85
N SER A 364 -9.85 7.48 9.24
CA SER A 364 -9.81 7.95 10.63
C SER A 364 -11.21 8.16 11.23
N LYS A 365 -12.10 8.84 10.51
CA LYS A 365 -13.49 9.06 10.93
C LYS A 365 -14.23 7.77 11.27
N THR A 366 -14.14 6.77 10.38
CA THR A 366 -14.75 5.46 10.62
C THR A 366 -14.14 4.76 11.84
N ARG A 367 -12.81 4.81 12.00
CA ARG A 367 -12.12 4.21 13.16
C ARG A 367 -12.52 4.88 14.46
N ASP A 368 -12.66 6.20 14.48
CA ASP A 368 -13.04 6.94 15.67
C ASP A 368 -14.51 6.66 16.05
N ALA A 369 -15.41 6.60 15.07
CA ALA A 369 -16.79 6.17 15.30
C ALA A 369 -16.88 4.73 15.85
N ILE A 370 -16.06 3.81 15.32
CA ILE A 370 -15.97 2.44 15.87
C ILE A 370 -15.52 2.46 17.34
N LYS A 371 -14.51 3.27 17.70
CA LYS A 371 -14.05 3.39 19.10
C LYS A 371 -15.19 3.83 20.02
N GLU A 372 -15.99 4.80 19.61
CA GLU A 372 -17.14 5.24 20.41
C GLU A 372 -18.18 4.13 20.59
N VAL A 373 -18.48 3.39 19.52
CA VAL A 373 -19.39 2.24 19.60
C VAL A 373 -18.83 1.16 20.52
N GLU A 374 -17.56 0.78 20.37
CA GLU A 374 -16.89 -0.19 21.25
C GLU A 374 -16.99 0.23 22.72
N ARG A 375 -16.72 1.51 23.06
CA ARG A 375 -16.84 2.02 24.44
C ARG A 375 -18.26 1.88 24.97
N SER A 376 -19.26 2.26 24.16
CA SER A 376 -20.67 2.15 24.59
C SER A 376 -21.13 0.71 24.82
N LEU A 377 -20.44 -0.27 24.22
CA LEU A 377 -20.68 -1.70 24.38
C LEU A 377 -19.80 -2.37 25.44
N GLY A 378 -18.95 -1.61 26.14
CA GLY A 378 -17.99 -2.16 27.12
C GLY A 378 -16.86 -2.98 26.48
N MET A 379 -16.62 -2.82 25.18
CA MET A 379 -15.53 -3.47 24.44
C MET A 379 -14.25 -2.62 24.49
N PRO A 380 -13.06 -3.21 24.28
CA PRO A 380 -11.84 -2.43 24.06
C PRO A 380 -12.00 -1.49 22.85
N ALA A 381 -11.67 -0.21 23.02
CA ALA A 381 -11.79 0.82 21.98
C ALA A 381 -10.64 0.75 20.95
N THR A 382 -10.63 -0.30 20.13
CA THR A 382 -9.59 -0.57 19.14
C THR A 382 -9.74 0.27 17.87
N GLY A 383 -10.97 0.68 17.52
CA GLY A 383 -11.29 1.30 16.23
C GLY A 383 -11.19 0.32 15.04
N ARG A 384 -11.18 -0.99 15.31
CA ARG A 384 -11.02 -2.03 14.29
C ARG A 384 -12.37 -2.41 13.68
N PRO A 385 -12.50 -2.46 12.34
CA PRO A 385 -13.73 -2.87 11.67
C PRO A 385 -13.87 -4.42 11.70
N GLY A 386 -14.15 -4.98 12.88
CA GLY A 386 -14.35 -6.42 13.10
C GLY A 386 -15.82 -6.86 13.04
N ALA A 387 -16.04 -8.16 12.86
CA ALA A 387 -17.36 -8.79 12.87
C ALA A 387 -18.15 -8.49 14.15
N LYS A 388 -17.51 -8.49 15.32
CA LYS A 388 -18.21 -8.23 16.59
C LYS A 388 -18.89 -6.86 16.63
N VAL A 389 -18.20 -5.81 16.17
CA VAL A 389 -18.76 -4.45 16.11
C VAL A 389 -19.90 -4.38 15.10
N LEU A 390 -19.73 -4.98 13.91
CA LEU A 390 -20.80 -5.00 12.91
C LEU A 390 -22.04 -5.75 13.42
N GLU A 391 -21.87 -6.88 14.08
CA GLU A 391 -22.97 -7.63 14.66
C GLU A 391 -23.68 -6.83 15.76
N ALA A 392 -22.95 -6.12 16.63
CA ALA A 392 -23.56 -5.25 17.62
C ALA A 392 -24.32 -4.07 16.98
N LEU A 393 -23.82 -3.54 15.86
CA LEU A 393 -24.52 -2.55 15.03
C LEU A 393 -25.73 -3.14 14.28
N ARG A 394 -25.81 -4.46 14.12
CA ARG A 394 -26.93 -5.16 13.48
C ARG A 394 -28.08 -5.46 14.43
N ARG A 395 -27.79 -5.69 15.70
CA ARG A 395 -28.77 -6.08 16.72
C ARG A 395 -29.52 -4.90 17.37
N GLY A 396 -28.93 -3.71 17.34
CA GLY A 396 -29.57 -2.46 17.80
C GLY A 396 -29.81 -1.51 16.65
#